data_AF-A0A2A6QAJ9-F1
#
_entry.id   AF-A0A2A6QAJ9-F1
#
_cell.length_a   1.000
_cell.length_b   1.000
_cell.length_c   1.000
_cell.angle_alpha   90.00
_cell.angle_beta   90.00
_cell.angle_gamma   90.00
#
_symmetry.space_group_name_H-M   'P 1'
#
loop_
_entity.id
_entity.type
_entity.pdbx_description
1 polymer ?
#
loop_
_entity_poly.entity_id
_entity_poly.type
_entity_poly.pdbx_seq_one_letter_code
_entity_poly.pdbx_strand_id
1 'polypeptide(L)'
;MKNEKRKTGIEPKVFFPPLIIVGILCWLTVRDLDAANVVINAVFSYVTNVWGWAFEWYMVVMLFGWFWLVFGPYAKKRLGNEPPEFSTASWIFMMFASCTSAAVLFWGSIEIYYYISTPPFGLEPNSTGAKELGLAYSLFHWGPLPWATYSFLSVAFAYFFFVRKMEVIRPSSTLVPLVGEKHAKGLFGTIVDNFYLVALIFAMGTSLGLATPLVTECMQWLFGIPHTLQLDAIIITCWIILNAICVACGLQKGVRIASDVRSYLSFLMLGWVFIVSGASFIMNYFTDSVGMLLMYLPRMLFYTDPIAKGGFPQGWTVFYWAWWVIYAIQMSIFLARISRGRTVRELCFGMVLGLTASTWILWTVLGSNTLLLMDKNIINIPHLIEQYGVARAIIETWAALPFSTATMWGFFILCFIATVTLVNACSYTLAMSTCREVRDGEEPPLLVRIGWSILVGIIGIVLLALGGLKPIQTAIIAGGCPLFFVNIMVTLSFIKDAKQNWKD
;
A
#
# COMPACT_ATOMS: atom_id res chain seq x y z
N MET A 1 -4.68 40.17 -18.40
CA MET A 1 -5.55 39.21 -19.12
C MET A 1 -6.41 38.48 -18.11
N LYS A 2 -7.70 38.34 -18.42
CA LYS A 2 -8.81 37.97 -17.52
C LYS A 2 -8.51 36.77 -16.59
N ASN A 3 -8.54 37.03 -15.28
CA ASN A 3 -8.79 36.04 -14.23
C ASN A 3 -10.27 35.62 -14.29
N GLU A 4 -10.69 34.95 -15.36
CA GLU A 4 -12.00 34.28 -15.37
C GLU A 4 -11.91 33.08 -14.41
N LYS A 5 -12.64 33.17 -13.30
CA LYS A 5 -12.87 32.08 -12.34
C LYS A 5 -13.37 30.84 -13.12
N ARG A 6 -12.47 29.95 -13.54
CA ARG A 6 -12.89 28.64 -14.04
C ARG A 6 -13.58 27.93 -12.89
N LYS A 7 -14.88 27.64 -13.06
CA LYS A 7 -15.67 26.90 -12.08
C LYS A 7 -14.97 25.57 -11.76
N THR A 8 -14.89 25.25 -10.48
CA THR A 8 -14.46 23.93 -9.99
C THR A 8 -15.36 22.87 -10.62
N GLY A 9 -14.74 21.83 -11.18
CA GLY A 9 -15.45 20.81 -11.96
C GLY A 9 -14.51 19.78 -12.55
N ILE A 10 -15.09 18.75 -13.17
CA ILE A 10 -14.31 17.66 -13.78
C ILE A 10 -13.36 18.18 -14.86
N GLU A 11 -12.19 17.54 -14.97
CA GLU A 11 -11.28 17.73 -16.10
C GLU A 11 -11.45 16.55 -17.07
N PRO A 12 -12.17 16.71 -18.21
CA PRO A 12 -12.56 15.59 -19.07
C PRO A 12 -11.39 14.69 -19.52
N LYS A 13 -10.20 15.28 -19.70
CA LYS A 13 -8.96 14.59 -20.12
C LYS A 13 -8.52 13.48 -19.16
N VAL A 14 -8.85 13.61 -17.88
CA VAL A 14 -8.42 12.69 -16.82
C VAL A 14 -9.60 12.12 -16.03
N PHE A 15 -10.81 12.64 -16.23
CA PHE A 15 -12.02 12.10 -15.59
C PHE A 15 -12.63 10.94 -16.38
N PHE A 16 -12.86 11.11 -17.69
CA PHE A 16 -13.57 10.11 -18.48
C PHE A 16 -12.74 8.88 -18.83
N PRO A 17 -11.46 8.99 -19.26
CA PRO A 17 -10.72 7.80 -19.67
C PRO A 17 -10.57 6.75 -18.54
N PRO A 18 -10.23 7.09 -17.28
CA PRO A 18 -10.12 6.08 -16.23
C PRO A 18 -11.48 5.46 -15.90
N LEU A 19 -12.55 6.27 -15.89
CA LEU A 19 -13.92 5.79 -15.68
C LEU A 19 -14.34 4.79 -16.77
N ILE A 20 -14.08 5.10 -18.04
CA ILE A 20 -14.42 4.24 -19.18
C ILE A 20 -13.59 2.96 -19.16
N ILE A 21 -12.26 3.07 -18.97
CA ILE A 21 -11.36 1.91 -18.95
C ILE A 21 -11.76 0.95 -17.82
N VAL A 22 -11.90 1.46 -16.59
CA VAL A 22 -12.25 0.64 -15.44
C VAL A 22 -13.68 0.08 -15.59
N GLY A 23 -14.62 0.88 -16.08
CA GLY A 23 -16.00 0.43 -16.32
C GLY A 23 -16.07 -0.74 -17.32
N ILE A 24 -15.33 -0.64 -18.44
CA ILE A 24 -15.23 -1.72 -19.43
C ILE A 24 -14.59 -2.96 -18.81
N LEU A 25 -13.51 -2.81 -18.04
CA LEU A 25 -12.84 -3.95 -17.41
C LEU A 25 -13.73 -4.65 -16.38
N CYS A 26 -14.46 -3.90 -15.54
CA CYS A 26 -15.44 -4.47 -14.62
C CYS A 26 -16.54 -5.23 -15.38
N TRP A 27 -17.09 -4.65 -16.45
CA TRP A 27 -18.11 -5.31 -17.26
C TRP A 27 -17.60 -6.59 -17.93
N LEU A 28 -16.42 -6.56 -18.54
CA LEU A 28 -15.79 -7.73 -19.16
C LEU A 28 -15.51 -8.84 -18.15
N THR A 29 -15.10 -8.47 -16.93
CA THR A 29 -14.80 -9.42 -15.85
C THR A 29 -16.07 -10.10 -15.36
N VAL A 30 -17.14 -9.34 -15.12
CA VAL A 30 -18.42 -9.88 -14.61
C VAL A 30 -19.16 -10.70 -15.66
N ARG A 31 -18.87 -10.50 -16.96
CA ARG A 31 -19.50 -11.26 -18.05
C ARG A 31 -19.27 -12.77 -17.92
N ASP A 32 -18.09 -13.17 -17.49
CA ASP A 32 -17.70 -14.57 -17.28
C ASP A 32 -16.53 -14.62 -16.28
N LEU A 33 -16.86 -14.92 -15.02
CA LEU A 33 -15.89 -14.93 -13.92
C LEU A 33 -14.85 -16.04 -14.08
N ASP A 34 -15.22 -17.19 -14.64
CA ASP A 34 -14.33 -18.33 -14.83
C ASP A 34 -13.30 -18.02 -15.92
N ALA A 35 -13.76 -17.50 -17.08
CA ALA A 35 -12.87 -17.06 -18.14
C ALA A 35 -11.97 -15.89 -17.68
N ALA A 36 -12.52 -14.96 -16.88
CA ALA A 36 -11.73 -13.89 -16.29
C ALA A 36 -10.62 -14.42 -15.38
N ASN A 37 -10.90 -15.41 -14.53
CA ASN A 37 -9.90 -16.04 -13.66
C ASN A 37 -8.77 -16.73 -14.45
N VAL A 38 -9.07 -17.36 -15.59
CA VAL A 38 -8.04 -17.91 -16.49
C VAL A 38 -7.11 -16.82 -17.02
N VAL A 39 -7.68 -15.71 -17.50
CA VAL A 39 -6.89 -14.58 -18.02
C VAL A 39 -6.07 -13.92 -16.91
N ILE A 40 -6.65 -13.73 -15.73
CA ILE A 40 -5.98 -13.18 -14.55
C ILE A 40 -4.74 -14.01 -14.19
N ASN A 41 -4.88 -15.33 -14.12
CA ASN A 41 -3.76 -16.23 -13.82
C ASN A 41 -2.67 -16.20 -14.90
N ALA A 42 -3.07 -16.09 -16.17
CA ALA A 42 -2.13 -15.97 -17.29
C ALA A 42 -1.36 -14.64 -17.26
N VAL A 43 -2.04 -13.51 -16.98
CA VAL A 43 -1.42 -12.19 -16.84
C VAL A 43 -0.45 -12.17 -15.66
N PHE A 44 -0.85 -12.70 -14.50
CA PHE A 44 0.03 -12.82 -13.33
C PHE A 44 1.30 -13.59 -13.68
N SER A 45 1.14 -14.77 -14.27
CA SER A 45 2.26 -15.65 -14.61
C SER A 45 3.16 -15.03 -15.68
N TYR A 46 2.59 -14.39 -16.70
CA TYR A 46 3.37 -13.73 -17.75
C TYR A 46 4.23 -12.61 -17.18
N VAL A 47 3.63 -11.68 -16.44
CA VAL A 47 4.36 -10.51 -15.94
C VAL A 47 5.42 -10.94 -14.92
N THR A 48 5.08 -11.83 -13.98
CA THR A 48 6.01 -12.21 -12.92
C THR A 48 7.17 -13.08 -13.43
N ASN A 49 6.93 -13.99 -14.38
CA ASN A 49 7.99 -14.84 -14.93
C ASN A 49 8.88 -14.11 -15.96
N VAL A 50 8.31 -13.25 -16.81
CA VAL A 50 9.05 -12.61 -17.91
C VAL A 50 9.68 -11.28 -17.48
N TRP A 51 8.96 -10.49 -16.68
CA TRP A 51 9.35 -9.13 -16.29
C TRP A 51 9.70 -8.98 -14.81
N GLY A 52 9.65 -10.06 -14.02
CA GLY A 52 9.94 -10.02 -12.58
C GLY A 52 11.31 -9.43 -12.24
N TRP A 53 12.33 -9.79 -13.01
CA TRP A 53 13.69 -9.25 -12.85
C TRP A 53 13.72 -7.71 -12.97
N ALA A 54 12.86 -7.10 -13.79
CA ALA A 54 12.84 -5.64 -13.95
C ALA A 54 12.35 -4.97 -12.66
N PHE A 55 11.35 -5.54 -11.98
CA PHE A 55 10.88 -5.04 -10.69
C PHE A 55 11.96 -5.16 -9.60
N GLU A 56 12.70 -6.27 -9.55
CA GLU A 56 13.84 -6.42 -8.64
C GLU A 56 14.92 -5.36 -8.89
N TRP A 57 15.32 -5.17 -10.15
CA TRP A 57 16.32 -4.16 -10.52
C TRP A 57 15.85 -2.73 -10.24
N TYR A 58 14.55 -2.44 -10.37
CA TYR A 58 14.01 -1.16 -9.95
C TYR A 58 14.22 -0.91 -8.46
N MET A 59 13.95 -1.90 -7.62
CA MET A 59 14.16 -1.77 -6.17
C MET A 59 15.65 -1.54 -5.85
N VAL A 60 16.53 -2.27 -6.54
CA VAL A 60 18.00 -2.09 -6.43
C VAL A 60 18.41 -0.66 -6.82
N VAL A 61 17.98 -0.17 -7.98
CA VAL A 61 18.34 1.18 -8.47
C VAL A 61 17.82 2.27 -7.51
N MET A 62 16.58 2.15 -7.04
CA MET A 62 16.01 3.10 -6.10
C MET A 62 16.71 3.06 -4.73
N LEU A 63 17.17 1.88 -4.28
CA LEU A 63 18.00 1.75 -3.08
C LEU A 63 19.36 2.45 -3.25
N PHE A 64 20.04 2.29 -4.38
CA PHE A 64 21.27 3.07 -4.66
C PHE A 64 20.98 4.57 -4.72
N GLY A 65 19.80 4.96 -5.21
CA GLY A 65 19.30 6.33 -5.15
C GLY A 65 19.20 6.88 -3.72
N TRP A 66 18.78 6.07 -2.76
CA TRP A 66 18.78 6.43 -1.33
C TRP A 66 20.20 6.73 -0.84
N PHE A 67 21.17 5.86 -1.11
CA PHE A 67 22.57 6.11 -0.75
C PHE A 67 23.09 7.42 -1.36
N TRP A 68 22.77 7.67 -2.64
CA TRP A 68 23.14 8.90 -3.31
C TRP A 68 22.50 10.15 -2.68
N LEU A 69 21.25 10.09 -2.22
CA LEU A 69 20.60 11.20 -1.52
C LEU A 69 21.20 11.47 -0.14
N VAL A 70 21.57 10.40 0.58
CA VAL A 70 22.09 10.49 1.95
C VAL A 70 23.54 10.97 2.00
N PHE A 71 24.37 10.47 1.08
CA PHE A 71 25.82 10.73 1.06
C PHE A 71 26.26 11.72 -0.02
N GLY A 72 25.41 11.97 -1.03
CA GLY A 72 25.74 12.80 -2.18
C GLY A 72 25.49 14.30 -1.98
N PRO A 73 25.51 15.08 -3.08
CA PRO A 73 25.58 16.54 -3.05
C PRO A 73 24.34 17.20 -2.44
N TYR A 74 23.18 16.55 -2.55
CA TYR A 74 21.91 17.11 -2.06
C TYR A 74 21.64 16.82 -0.58
N ALA A 75 22.46 16.02 0.09
CA ALA A 75 22.18 15.51 1.44
C ALA A 75 21.86 16.61 2.47
N LYS A 76 22.55 17.76 2.38
CA LYS A 76 22.37 18.89 3.30
C LYS A 76 21.35 19.92 2.82
N LYS A 77 20.82 19.79 1.59
CA LYS A 77 19.84 20.74 1.07
C LYS A 77 18.55 20.64 1.88
N ARG A 78 17.96 21.79 2.21
CA ARG A 78 16.70 21.89 2.95
C ARG A 78 15.51 21.92 2.00
N LEU A 79 14.45 21.21 2.36
CA LEU A 79 13.19 21.12 1.63
C LEU A 79 12.28 22.29 2.01
N GLY A 80 12.60 23.47 1.46
CA GLY A 80 12.02 24.76 1.84
C GLY A 80 12.93 25.54 2.80
N ASN A 81 12.68 26.84 2.94
CA ASN A 81 13.52 27.75 3.73
C ASN A 81 13.07 27.86 5.20
N GLU A 82 11.91 27.31 5.53
CA GLU A 82 11.29 27.39 6.85
C GLU A 82 11.84 26.31 7.81
N PRO A 83 11.68 26.47 9.13
CA PRO A 83 11.91 25.39 10.08
C PRO A 83 10.89 24.25 9.90
N PRO A 84 11.18 23.02 10.37
CA PRO A 84 10.22 21.94 10.36
C PRO A 84 8.90 22.32 11.06
N GLU A 85 7.78 22.09 10.38
CA GLU A 85 6.43 22.40 10.92
C GLU A 85 6.05 21.49 12.10
N PHE A 86 6.55 20.25 12.08
CA PHE A 86 6.27 19.24 13.11
C PHE A 86 7.53 18.92 13.91
N SER A 87 7.36 18.68 15.21
CA SER A 87 8.42 18.11 16.04
C SER A 87 8.89 16.77 15.47
N THR A 88 10.15 16.38 15.72
CA THR A 88 10.67 15.09 15.23
C THR A 88 9.85 13.91 15.74
N ALA A 89 9.39 13.95 17.00
CA ALA A 89 8.54 12.90 17.56
C ALA A 89 7.18 12.81 16.86
N SER A 90 6.50 13.95 16.66
CA SER A 90 5.21 13.99 15.94
C SER A 90 5.36 13.52 14.49
N TRP A 91 6.47 13.88 13.84
CA TRP A 91 6.76 13.49 12.47
C TRP A 91 6.94 11.97 12.31
N ILE A 92 7.71 11.34 13.20
CA ILE A 92 7.87 9.88 13.23
C ILE A 92 6.56 9.18 13.61
N PHE A 93 5.78 9.74 14.55
CA PHE A 93 4.47 9.20 14.90
C PHE A 93 3.50 9.20 13.71
N MET A 94 3.47 10.27 12.90
CA MET A 94 2.66 10.32 11.68
C MET A 94 3.04 9.26 10.66
N MET A 95 4.34 8.93 10.55
CA MET A 95 4.82 7.82 9.71
C MET A 95 4.38 6.47 10.26
N PHE A 96 4.50 6.26 11.57
CA PHE A 96 4.02 5.02 12.18
C PHE A 96 2.51 4.84 11.97
N ALA A 97 1.74 5.91 12.23
CA ALA A 97 0.30 5.90 12.08
C ALA A 97 -0.15 5.58 10.64
N SER A 98 0.62 5.98 9.62
CA SER A 98 0.25 5.73 8.22
C SER A 98 0.37 4.25 7.82
N CYS A 99 1.18 3.45 8.52
CA CYS A 99 1.30 2.01 8.30
C CYS A 99 0.11 1.19 8.84
N THR A 100 -0.77 1.79 9.64
CA THR A 100 -1.93 1.09 10.22
C THR A 100 -3.03 0.91 9.17
N SER A 101 -3.21 -0.30 8.64
CA SER A 101 -4.19 -0.58 7.56
C SER A 101 -4.71 -2.01 7.64
N ALA A 102 -5.94 -2.24 7.16
CA ALA A 102 -6.51 -3.58 7.07
C ALA A 102 -5.69 -4.51 6.16
N ALA A 103 -5.12 -3.99 5.05
CA ALA A 103 -4.24 -4.78 4.18
C ALA A 103 -2.95 -5.23 4.89
N VAL A 104 -2.44 -4.41 5.79
CA VAL A 104 -1.27 -4.74 6.63
C VAL A 104 -1.62 -5.83 7.64
N LEU A 105 -2.79 -5.73 8.29
CA LEU A 105 -3.28 -6.80 9.17
C LEU A 105 -3.50 -8.11 8.43
N PHE A 106 -3.99 -8.04 7.18
CA PHE A 106 -4.18 -9.20 6.32
C PHE A 106 -2.85 -9.93 6.08
N TRP A 107 -1.87 -9.25 5.47
CA TRP A 107 -0.59 -9.87 5.11
C TRP A 107 0.25 -10.21 6.34
N GLY A 108 0.33 -9.31 7.32
CA GLY A 108 1.08 -9.51 8.55
C GLY A 108 0.63 -10.73 9.35
N SER A 109 -0.63 -11.15 9.22
CA SER A 109 -1.15 -12.33 9.92
C SER A 109 -0.96 -13.64 9.14
N ILE A 110 -0.77 -13.63 7.82
CA ILE A 110 -0.86 -14.85 7.01
C ILE A 110 0.33 -15.13 6.08
N GLU A 111 1.13 -14.13 5.71
CA GLU A 111 2.20 -14.37 4.71
C GLU A 111 3.24 -15.38 5.20
N ILE A 112 3.52 -15.40 6.51
CA ILE A 112 4.48 -16.34 7.11
C ILE A 112 4.05 -17.80 6.93
N TYR A 113 2.74 -18.08 6.96
CA TYR A 113 2.22 -19.42 6.69
C TYR A 113 2.63 -19.89 5.28
N TYR A 114 2.52 -19.00 4.28
CA TYR A 114 2.92 -19.33 2.92
C TYR A 114 4.44 -19.45 2.76
N TYR A 115 5.22 -18.61 3.44
CA TYR A 115 6.68 -18.71 3.42
C TYR A 115 7.19 -20.01 4.04
N ILE A 116 6.44 -20.61 4.96
CA ILE A 116 6.82 -21.86 5.62
C ILE A 116 6.32 -23.07 4.84
N SER A 117 5.09 -23.01 4.32
CA SER A 117 4.46 -24.13 3.60
C SER A 117 4.90 -24.24 2.14
N THR A 118 5.31 -23.13 1.53
CA THR A 118 5.87 -23.08 0.17
C THR A 118 7.16 -22.27 0.18
N PRO A 119 8.24 -22.80 0.80
CA PRO A 119 9.40 -22.00 1.14
C PRO A 119 10.31 -21.69 -0.06
N PRO A 120 11.12 -20.63 0.05
CA PRO A 120 12.12 -20.25 -0.95
C PRO A 120 13.31 -21.22 -0.94
N PHE A 121 14.20 -21.07 -1.93
CA PHE A 121 15.50 -21.75 -2.01
C PHE A 121 15.46 -23.27 -2.01
N GLY A 122 14.30 -23.87 -2.35
CA GLY A 122 14.13 -25.32 -2.40
C GLY A 122 14.13 -25.99 -1.03
N LEU A 123 13.90 -25.24 0.06
CA LEU A 123 13.72 -25.80 1.39
C LEU A 123 12.50 -26.72 1.45
N GLU A 124 12.51 -27.68 2.36
CA GLU A 124 11.36 -28.55 2.57
C GLU A 124 10.22 -27.78 3.27
N PRO A 125 8.96 -27.91 2.81
CA PRO A 125 7.79 -27.35 3.49
C PRO A 125 7.74 -27.69 4.98
N ASN A 126 7.46 -26.69 5.83
CA ASN A 126 7.33 -26.81 7.28
C ASN A 126 8.61 -27.27 8.03
N SER A 127 9.76 -27.36 7.34
CA SER A 127 11.05 -27.64 7.98
C SER A 127 11.48 -26.51 8.92
N THR A 128 12.41 -26.80 9.83
CA THR A 128 13.01 -25.80 10.72
C THR A 128 13.61 -24.63 9.93
N GLY A 129 14.35 -24.91 8.85
CA GLY A 129 14.94 -23.86 8.01
C GLY A 129 13.89 -22.97 7.33
N ALA A 130 12.74 -23.52 6.93
CA ALA A 130 11.63 -22.73 6.40
C ALA A 130 11.04 -21.79 7.46
N LYS A 131 10.93 -22.25 8.72
CA LYS A 131 10.45 -21.46 9.85
C LYS A 131 11.45 -20.37 10.25
N GLU A 132 12.74 -20.66 10.31
CA GLU A 132 13.80 -19.68 10.61
C GLU A 132 13.84 -18.54 9.57
N LEU A 133 13.55 -18.86 8.30
CA LEU A 133 13.57 -17.87 7.22
C LEU A 133 12.24 -17.11 7.04
N GLY A 134 11.13 -17.62 7.59
CA GLY A 134 9.78 -17.08 7.39
C GLY A 134 9.66 -15.60 7.74
N LEU A 135 9.89 -15.24 9.01
CA LEU A 135 9.83 -13.83 9.44
C LEU A 135 10.93 -12.99 8.79
N ALA A 136 12.13 -13.54 8.54
CA ALA A 136 13.19 -12.82 7.83
C ALA A 136 12.73 -12.33 6.43
N TYR A 137 11.94 -13.12 5.70
CA TYR A 137 11.34 -12.68 4.43
C TYR A 137 10.29 -11.58 4.59
N SER A 138 9.50 -11.60 5.68
CA SER A 138 8.61 -10.48 6.01
C SER A 138 9.40 -9.21 6.31
N LEU A 139 10.47 -9.31 7.10
CA LEU A 139 11.35 -8.19 7.41
C LEU A 139 12.05 -7.65 6.15
N PHE A 140 12.29 -8.49 5.13
CA PHE A 140 12.78 -8.08 3.81
C PHE A 140 11.72 -7.32 3.00
N HIS A 141 10.53 -7.92 2.78
CA HIS A 141 9.47 -7.33 1.96
C HIS A 141 8.83 -6.08 2.58
N TRP A 142 8.94 -5.91 3.89
CA TRP A 142 8.32 -4.82 4.65
C TRP A 142 9.33 -4.07 5.54
N GLY A 143 10.59 -3.99 5.11
CA GLY A 143 11.66 -3.41 5.91
C GLY A 143 12.34 -2.18 5.34
N PRO A 144 13.62 -1.95 5.74
CA PRO A 144 14.30 -0.71 5.41
C PRO A 144 14.61 -0.56 3.93
N LEU A 145 14.82 -1.67 3.22
CA LEU A 145 15.12 -1.64 1.78
C LEU A 145 13.93 -1.11 0.97
N PRO A 146 12.70 -1.68 1.07
CA PRO A 146 11.54 -1.12 0.38
C PRO A 146 11.26 0.34 0.76
N TRP A 147 11.32 0.68 2.06
CA TRP A 147 11.12 2.06 2.50
C TRP A 147 12.17 3.03 1.94
N ALA A 148 13.43 2.61 1.81
CA ALA A 148 14.49 3.41 1.21
C ALA A 148 14.19 3.75 -0.27
N THR A 149 13.53 2.85 -1.00
CA THR A 149 13.16 3.11 -2.41
C THR A 149 12.18 4.27 -2.58
N TYR A 150 11.38 4.60 -1.55
CA TYR A 150 10.46 5.74 -1.58
C TYR A 150 11.17 7.08 -1.35
N SER A 151 12.41 7.09 -0.83
CA SER A 151 13.08 8.35 -0.53
C SER A 151 13.35 9.21 -1.77
N PHE A 152 13.60 8.60 -2.93
CA PHE A 152 13.81 9.36 -4.16
C PHE A 152 12.59 10.19 -4.54
N LEU A 153 11.43 9.54 -4.62
CA LEU A 153 10.18 10.20 -4.93
C LEU A 153 9.77 11.17 -3.80
N SER A 154 9.97 10.80 -2.54
CA SER A 154 9.62 11.66 -1.39
C SER A 154 10.43 12.97 -1.41
N VAL A 155 11.73 12.90 -1.71
CA VAL A 155 12.58 14.08 -1.91
C VAL A 155 12.17 14.85 -3.14
N ALA A 156 11.86 14.18 -4.26
CA ALA A 156 11.41 14.82 -5.49
C ALA A 156 10.12 15.64 -5.26
N PHE A 157 9.09 15.05 -4.65
CA PHE A 157 7.86 15.75 -4.35
C PHE A 157 8.06 16.88 -3.35
N ALA A 158 8.83 16.67 -2.27
CA ALA A 158 9.12 17.74 -1.32
C ALA A 158 9.90 18.90 -1.97
N TYR A 159 10.80 18.59 -2.90
CA TYR A 159 11.49 19.59 -3.72
C TYR A 159 10.50 20.39 -4.57
N PHE A 160 9.63 19.72 -5.32
CA PHE A 160 8.64 20.40 -6.16
C PHE A 160 7.67 21.26 -5.34
N PHE A 161 7.20 20.76 -4.19
CA PHE A 161 6.30 21.51 -3.31
C PHE A 161 6.99 22.70 -2.66
N PHE A 162 8.17 22.51 -2.06
CA PHE A 162 8.69 23.49 -1.11
C PHE A 162 9.85 24.33 -1.64
N VAL A 163 10.57 23.82 -2.64
CA VAL A 163 11.67 24.54 -3.30
C VAL A 163 11.18 25.19 -4.59
N ARG A 164 10.48 24.44 -5.46
CA ARG A 164 9.91 24.98 -6.71
C ARG A 164 8.55 25.65 -6.56
N LYS A 165 7.90 25.48 -5.40
CA LYS A 165 6.59 26.08 -5.09
C LYS A 165 5.52 25.71 -6.13
N MET A 166 5.54 24.45 -6.57
CA MET A 166 4.60 23.92 -7.54
C MET A 166 3.42 23.24 -6.84
N GLU A 167 2.21 23.53 -7.30
CA GLU A 167 1.02 22.76 -6.94
C GLU A 167 1.00 21.45 -7.76
N VAL A 168 1.62 20.40 -7.22
CA VAL A 168 1.65 19.08 -7.85
C VAL A 168 0.50 18.22 -7.34
N ILE A 169 -0.50 18.01 -8.21
CA ILE A 169 -1.61 17.08 -7.96
C ILE A 169 -1.45 15.81 -8.80
N ARG A 170 -0.90 15.93 -10.02
CA ARG A 170 -0.75 14.85 -10.98
C ARG A 170 0.71 14.61 -11.37
N PRO A 171 1.11 13.37 -11.74
CA PRO A 171 2.48 13.08 -12.15
C PRO A 171 2.94 13.95 -13.33
N SER A 172 2.08 14.21 -14.33
CA SER A 172 2.42 15.00 -15.52
C SER A 172 2.97 16.40 -15.19
N SER A 173 2.46 17.05 -14.14
CA SER A 173 2.91 18.38 -13.70
C SER A 173 4.38 18.39 -13.30
N THR A 174 4.92 17.27 -12.83
CA THR A 174 6.34 17.15 -12.46
C THR A 174 7.26 16.90 -13.65
N LEU A 175 6.73 16.54 -14.83
CA LEU A 175 7.52 16.09 -15.98
C LEU A 175 7.97 17.23 -16.90
N VAL A 176 7.57 18.48 -16.63
CA VAL A 176 7.96 19.65 -17.44
C VAL A 176 9.48 19.76 -17.61
N PRO A 177 10.32 19.63 -16.56
CA PRO A 177 11.78 19.63 -16.73
C PRO A 177 12.27 18.52 -17.67
N LEU A 178 11.66 17.32 -17.63
CA LEU A 178 12.09 16.17 -18.41
C LEU A 178 11.69 16.29 -19.89
N VAL A 179 10.40 16.50 -20.17
CA VAL A 179 9.81 16.38 -21.52
C VAL A 179 9.36 17.72 -22.14
N GLY A 180 9.46 18.81 -21.38
CA GLY A 180 9.00 20.14 -21.79
C GLY A 180 7.50 20.35 -21.63
N GLU A 181 7.09 21.62 -21.58
CA GLU A 181 5.71 22.02 -21.29
C GLU A 181 4.71 21.51 -22.33
N LYS A 182 5.09 21.51 -23.62
CA LYS A 182 4.25 21.01 -24.72
C LYS A 182 3.83 19.55 -24.52
N HIS A 183 4.75 18.68 -24.11
CA HIS A 183 4.45 17.26 -23.90
C HIS A 183 3.76 17.01 -22.56
N ALA A 184 4.18 17.70 -21.49
CA ALA A 184 3.60 17.57 -20.17
C ALA A 184 2.12 18.02 -20.12
N LYS A 185 1.74 19.07 -20.85
CA LYS A 185 0.33 19.53 -20.96
C LYS A 185 -0.43 18.92 -22.15
N GLY A 186 0.28 18.20 -23.02
CA GLY A 186 -0.22 17.59 -24.24
C GLY A 186 -0.72 16.16 -24.05
N LEU A 187 -0.71 15.39 -25.15
CA LEU A 187 -1.18 14.00 -25.16
C LEU A 187 -0.32 13.10 -24.25
N PHE A 188 0.99 13.29 -24.24
CA PHE A 188 1.91 12.48 -23.42
C PHE A 188 1.59 12.59 -21.93
N GLY A 189 1.48 13.80 -21.38
CA GLY A 189 1.10 13.97 -19.97
C GLY A 189 -0.32 13.47 -19.67
N THR A 190 -1.24 13.59 -20.63
CA THR A 190 -2.59 13.02 -20.49
C THR A 190 -2.53 11.49 -20.38
N ILE A 191 -1.71 10.80 -21.19
CA ILE A 191 -1.54 9.35 -21.12
C ILE A 191 -0.92 8.93 -19.78
N VAL A 192 0.12 9.62 -19.33
CA VAL A 192 0.79 9.37 -18.04
C VAL A 192 -0.21 9.47 -16.88
N ASP A 193 -0.99 10.55 -16.83
CA ASP A 193 -1.96 10.76 -15.75
C ASP A 193 -3.09 9.72 -15.77
N ASN A 194 -3.54 9.31 -16.96
CA ASN A 194 -4.59 8.29 -17.07
C ASN A 194 -4.11 6.89 -16.67
N PHE A 195 -2.88 6.49 -17.05
CA PHE A 195 -2.29 5.25 -16.55
C PHE A 195 -2.15 5.26 -15.03
N TYR A 196 -1.71 6.39 -14.48
CA TYR A 196 -1.59 6.59 -13.04
C TYR A 196 -2.94 6.47 -12.33
N LEU A 197 -3.99 7.10 -12.86
CA LEU A 197 -5.34 7.04 -12.29
C LEU A 197 -5.94 5.64 -12.35
N VAL A 198 -5.78 4.92 -13.46
CA VAL A 198 -6.25 3.52 -13.56
C VAL A 198 -5.54 2.62 -12.57
N ALA A 199 -4.20 2.71 -12.49
CA ALA A 199 -3.41 1.95 -11.52
C ALA A 199 -3.83 2.27 -10.07
N LEU A 200 -4.06 3.55 -9.77
CA LEU A 200 -4.50 3.97 -8.45
C LEU A 200 -5.89 3.41 -8.10
N ILE A 201 -6.83 3.42 -9.06
CA ILE A 201 -8.16 2.84 -8.87
C ILE A 201 -8.07 1.34 -8.57
N PHE A 202 -7.21 0.59 -9.26
CA PHE A 202 -6.95 -0.83 -8.94
C PHE A 202 -6.37 -1.01 -7.54
N ALA A 203 -5.34 -0.25 -7.18
CA ALA A 203 -4.73 -0.29 -5.85
C ALA A 203 -5.77 -0.04 -4.74
N MET A 204 -6.69 0.90 -4.96
CA MET A 204 -7.76 1.20 -4.01
C MET A 204 -8.80 0.08 -3.92
N GLY A 205 -9.18 -0.50 -5.07
CA GLY A 205 -10.11 -1.63 -5.13
C GLY A 205 -9.56 -2.88 -4.44
N THR A 206 -8.28 -3.16 -4.62
CA THR A 206 -7.59 -4.28 -3.94
C THR A 206 -7.55 -4.11 -2.43
N SER A 207 -7.36 -2.88 -1.93
CA SER A 207 -7.43 -2.63 -0.49
C SER A 207 -8.81 -2.93 0.08
N LEU A 208 -9.90 -2.60 -0.64
CA LEU A 208 -11.26 -3.01 -0.23
C LEU A 208 -11.44 -4.53 -0.33
N GLY A 209 -10.93 -5.17 -1.37
CA GLY A 209 -10.98 -6.62 -1.53
C GLY A 209 -10.26 -7.40 -0.42
N LEU A 210 -9.24 -6.80 0.21
CA LEU A 210 -8.58 -7.39 1.38
C LEU A 210 -9.27 -7.04 2.70
N ALA A 211 -9.76 -5.80 2.83
CA ALA A 211 -10.34 -5.32 4.09
C ALA A 211 -11.75 -5.85 4.36
N THR A 212 -12.58 -6.00 3.32
CA THR A 212 -13.99 -6.39 3.46
C THR A 212 -14.13 -7.77 4.10
N PRO A 213 -13.43 -8.82 3.62
CA PRO A 213 -13.54 -10.15 4.21
C PRO A 213 -13.08 -10.22 5.66
N LEU A 214 -12.10 -9.39 6.07
CA LEU A 214 -11.69 -9.34 7.47
C LEU A 214 -12.81 -8.81 8.37
N VAL A 215 -13.53 -7.79 7.90
CA VAL A 215 -14.65 -7.21 8.65
C VAL A 215 -15.83 -8.18 8.69
N THR A 216 -16.17 -8.80 7.57
CA THR A 216 -17.31 -9.74 7.50
C THR A 216 -17.04 -11.04 8.24
N GLU A 217 -15.81 -11.54 8.25
CA GLU A 217 -15.43 -12.69 9.09
C GLU A 217 -15.42 -12.35 10.59
N CYS A 218 -14.99 -11.13 10.97
CA CYS A 218 -15.18 -10.64 12.33
C CYS A 218 -16.67 -10.60 12.72
N MET A 219 -17.55 -10.19 11.81
CA MET A 219 -19.00 -10.17 12.05
C MET A 219 -19.58 -11.57 12.17
N GLN A 220 -19.13 -12.51 11.33
CA GLN A 220 -19.50 -13.91 11.44
C GLN A 220 -19.12 -14.47 12.81
N TRP A 221 -17.90 -14.18 13.27
CA TRP A 221 -17.41 -14.65 14.57
C TRP A 221 -18.15 -13.99 15.75
N LEU A 222 -18.35 -12.67 15.73
CA LEU A 222 -18.94 -11.90 16.84
C LEU A 222 -20.47 -12.00 16.93
N PHE A 223 -21.14 -12.04 15.78
CA PHE A 223 -22.61 -11.92 15.70
C PHE A 223 -23.28 -13.15 15.10
N GLY A 224 -22.52 -14.13 14.61
CA GLY A 224 -23.07 -15.32 13.96
C GLY A 224 -23.69 -15.05 12.58
N ILE A 225 -23.43 -13.89 11.97
CA ILE A 225 -23.97 -13.52 10.65
C ILE A 225 -23.11 -14.20 9.57
N PRO A 226 -23.65 -15.13 8.76
CA PRO A 226 -22.84 -15.86 7.79
C PRO A 226 -22.11 -14.96 6.80
N HIS A 227 -20.81 -15.20 6.61
CA HIS A 227 -20.01 -14.51 5.60
C HIS A 227 -20.47 -14.96 4.20
N THR A 228 -20.94 -14.00 3.42
CA THR A 228 -21.40 -14.19 2.05
C THR A 228 -21.00 -12.98 1.22
N LEU A 229 -20.94 -13.14 -0.11
CA LEU A 229 -20.72 -12.01 -1.02
C LEU A 229 -21.79 -10.91 -0.87
N GLN A 230 -23.02 -11.26 -0.45
CA GLN A 230 -24.04 -10.26 -0.13
C GLN A 230 -23.67 -9.44 1.11
N LEU A 231 -23.14 -10.07 2.16
CA LEU A 231 -22.69 -9.36 3.35
C LEU A 231 -21.52 -8.42 3.03
N ASP A 232 -20.58 -8.86 2.20
CA ASP A 232 -19.49 -8.02 1.71
C ASP A 232 -20.01 -6.79 0.96
N ALA A 233 -21.00 -6.97 0.06
CA ALA A 233 -21.67 -5.89 -0.65
C ALA A 233 -22.38 -4.91 0.29
N ILE A 234 -23.02 -5.40 1.34
CA ILE A 234 -23.66 -4.57 2.36
C ILE A 234 -22.61 -3.72 3.09
N ILE A 235 -21.49 -4.31 3.52
CA ILE A 235 -20.45 -3.58 4.26
C ILE A 235 -19.76 -2.54 3.39
N ILE A 236 -19.44 -2.86 2.13
CA ILE A 236 -18.90 -1.87 1.19
C ILE A 236 -19.91 -0.73 0.97
N THR A 237 -21.20 -1.04 0.82
CA THR A 237 -22.25 -0.02 0.70
C THR A 237 -22.32 0.86 1.95
N CYS A 238 -22.23 0.28 3.14
CA CYS A 238 -22.17 1.03 4.40
C CYS A 238 -21.00 2.00 4.44
N TRP A 239 -19.79 1.60 4.01
CA TRP A 239 -18.64 2.51 3.95
C TRP A 239 -18.81 3.63 2.93
N ILE A 240 -19.43 3.34 1.77
CA ILE A 240 -19.74 4.37 0.78
C ILE A 240 -20.73 5.40 1.35
N ILE A 241 -21.78 4.95 2.04
CA ILE A 241 -22.77 5.83 2.68
C ILE A 241 -22.12 6.65 3.79
N LEU A 242 -21.32 6.03 4.66
CA LEU A 242 -20.58 6.74 5.72
C LEU A 242 -19.65 7.80 5.13
N ASN A 243 -18.92 7.47 4.07
CA ASN A 243 -18.08 8.42 3.35
C ASN A 243 -18.92 9.57 2.76
N ALA A 244 -20.04 9.27 2.11
CA ALA A 244 -20.93 10.28 1.56
C ALA A 244 -21.44 11.25 2.64
N ILE A 245 -21.84 10.75 3.81
CA ILE A 245 -22.25 11.56 4.97
C ILE A 245 -21.08 12.41 5.46
N CYS A 246 -19.90 11.81 5.67
CA CYS A 246 -18.72 12.53 6.15
C CYS A 246 -18.32 13.68 5.22
N VAL A 247 -18.36 13.47 3.90
CA VAL A 247 -18.00 14.49 2.93
C VAL A 247 -19.10 15.53 2.77
N ALA A 248 -20.38 15.13 2.68
CA ALA A 248 -21.49 16.06 2.51
C ALA A 248 -21.68 16.99 3.71
N CYS A 249 -21.46 16.49 4.93
CA CYS A 249 -21.57 17.26 6.16
C CYS A 249 -20.27 17.97 6.57
N GLY A 250 -19.18 17.86 5.79
CA GLY A 250 -17.89 18.47 6.14
C GLY A 250 -17.34 17.99 7.49
N LEU A 251 -17.39 16.68 7.74
CA LEU A 251 -16.94 16.06 8.99
C LEU A 251 -15.44 15.77 8.98
N GLN A 252 -14.60 16.67 8.43
CA GLN A 252 -13.14 16.46 8.40
C GLN A 252 -12.57 16.27 9.81
N LYS A 253 -13.12 16.95 10.82
CA LYS A 253 -12.74 16.76 12.22
C LYS A 253 -13.03 15.33 12.70
N GLY A 254 -14.19 14.78 12.35
CA GLY A 254 -14.58 13.41 12.71
C GLY A 254 -13.66 12.36 12.09
N VAL A 255 -13.32 12.52 10.80
CA VAL A 255 -12.38 11.62 10.12
C VAL A 255 -10.98 11.67 10.74
N ARG A 256 -10.51 12.85 11.18
CA ARG A 256 -9.25 12.98 11.90
C ARG A 256 -9.26 12.23 13.24
N ILE A 257 -10.33 12.40 14.04
CA ILE A 257 -10.50 11.65 15.29
C ILE A 257 -10.52 10.14 15.03
N ALA A 258 -11.23 9.70 13.99
CA ALA A 258 -11.25 8.29 13.61
C ALA A 258 -9.84 7.77 13.25
N SER A 259 -9.04 8.56 12.54
CA SER A 259 -7.64 8.24 12.23
C SER A 259 -6.77 8.14 13.50
N ASP A 260 -6.97 9.03 14.46
CA ASP A 260 -6.25 8.99 15.75
C ASP A 260 -6.65 7.74 16.55
N VAL A 261 -7.95 7.47 16.70
CA VAL A 261 -8.47 6.29 17.38
C VAL A 261 -7.91 5.01 16.75
N ARG A 262 -7.94 4.89 15.42
CA ARG A 262 -7.36 3.76 14.70
C ARG A 262 -5.87 3.58 15.02
N SER A 263 -5.11 4.67 15.07
CA SER A 263 -3.67 4.63 15.32
C SER A 263 -3.39 4.14 16.75
N TYR A 264 -4.05 4.71 17.76
CA TYR A 264 -3.92 4.25 19.15
C TYR A 264 -4.43 2.83 19.37
N LEU A 265 -5.54 2.46 18.74
CA LEU A 265 -6.09 1.10 18.80
C LEU A 265 -5.12 0.11 18.17
N SER A 266 -4.42 0.47 17.10
CA SER A 266 -3.39 -0.40 16.50
C SER A 266 -2.26 -0.69 17.49
N PHE A 267 -1.76 0.35 18.20
CA PHE A 267 -0.76 0.15 19.25
C PHE A 267 -1.27 -0.74 20.38
N LEU A 268 -2.51 -0.51 20.82
CA LEU A 268 -3.15 -1.32 21.86
C LEU A 268 -3.25 -2.80 21.44
N MET A 269 -3.74 -3.06 20.23
CA MET A 269 -3.92 -4.42 19.73
C MET A 269 -2.58 -5.14 19.52
N LEU A 270 -1.56 -4.46 18.99
CA LEU A 270 -0.23 -5.05 18.83
C LEU A 270 0.45 -5.31 20.18
N GLY A 271 0.37 -4.35 21.10
CA GLY A 271 0.88 -4.54 22.46
C GLY A 271 0.17 -5.70 23.17
N TRP A 272 -1.15 -5.81 22.99
CA TRP A 272 -1.94 -6.93 23.50
C TRP A 272 -1.46 -8.26 22.95
N VAL A 273 -1.45 -8.45 21.63
CA VAL A 273 -1.01 -9.69 20.97
C VAL A 273 0.40 -10.05 21.41
N PHE A 274 1.32 -9.08 21.45
CA PHE A 274 2.70 -9.28 21.90
C PHE A 274 2.77 -9.86 23.32
N ILE A 275 2.01 -9.29 24.26
CA ILE A 275 2.02 -9.71 25.66
C ILE A 275 1.43 -11.12 25.81
N VAL A 276 0.28 -11.41 25.17
CA VAL A 276 -0.49 -12.63 25.47
C VAL A 276 -0.14 -13.84 24.61
N SER A 277 0.46 -13.68 23.44
CA SER A 277 0.81 -14.81 22.56
C SER A 277 2.12 -15.51 22.96
N GLY A 278 3.10 -14.75 23.44
CA GLY A 278 4.41 -15.27 23.80
C GLY A 278 5.55 -14.26 23.59
N ALA A 279 5.52 -13.14 24.32
CA ALA A 279 6.48 -12.04 24.19
C ALA A 279 7.95 -12.49 24.11
N SER A 280 8.35 -13.47 24.94
CA SER A 280 9.72 -14.00 24.92
C SER A 280 10.07 -14.68 23.60
N PHE A 281 9.18 -15.51 23.05
CA PHE A 281 9.39 -16.12 21.74
C PHE A 281 9.47 -15.05 20.65
N ILE A 282 8.54 -14.09 20.65
CA ILE A 282 8.50 -13.02 19.64
C ILE A 282 9.83 -12.27 19.60
N MET A 283 10.37 -11.90 20.77
CA MET A 283 11.65 -11.16 20.83
C MET A 283 12.84 -12.01 20.39
N ASN A 284 12.90 -13.29 20.79
CA ASN A 284 13.97 -14.19 20.35
C ASN A 284 13.90 -14.43 18.84
N TYR A 285 12.71 -14.73 18.31
CA TYR A 285 12.49 -15.02 16.90
C TYR A 285 12.72 -13.79 16.01
N PHE A 286 12.31 -12.59 16.46
CA PHE A 286 12.67 -11.33 15.81
C PHE A 286 14.19 -11.14 15.73
N THR A 287 14.88 -11.31 16.86
CA THR A 287 16.33 -11.11 16.95
C THR A 287 17.08 -12.03 15.99
N ASP A 288 16.70 -13.31 15.97
CA ASP A 288 17.25 -14.31 15.06
C ASP A 288 16.92 -13.98 13.58
N SER A 289 15.67 -13.61 13.30
CA SER A 289 15.21 -13.23 11.96
C SER A 289 15.93 -12.00 11.39
N VAL A 290 16.35 -11.06 12.24
CA VAL A 290 17.21 -9.95 11.81
C VAL A 290 18.58 -10.45 11.36
N GLY A 291 19.18 -11.39 12.10
CA GLY A 291 20.43 -12.05 11.70
C GLY A 291 20.30 -12.79 10.37
N MET A 292 19.22 -13.56 10.22
CA MET A 292 18.88 -14.27 8.98
C MET A 292 18.66 -13.31 7.81
N LEU A 293 17.91 -12.23 8.02
CA LEU A 293 17.72 -11.18 7.01
C LEU A 293 19.06 -10.61 6.56
N LEU A 294 19.93 -10.18 7.48
CA LEU A 294 21.20 -9.56 7.14
C LEU A 294 22.11 -10.51 6.35
N MET A 295 22.09 -11.80 6.67
CA MET A 295 22.83 -12.83 5.95
C MET A 295 22.27 -13.06 4.53
N TYR A 296 20.94 -13.13 4.38
CA TYR A 296 20.29 -13.48 3.12
C TYR A 296 19.90 -12.28 2.25
N LEU A 297 20.04 -11.04 2.74
CA LEU A 297 19.58 -9.83 2.06
C LEU A 297 20.02 -9.75 0.58
N PRO A 298 21.31 -9.94 0.24
CA PRO A 298 21.73 -9.88 -1.17
C PRO A 298 21.10 -11.02 -1.99
N ARG A 299 20.95 -12.21 -1.38
CA ARG A 299 20.37 -13.36 -2.05
C ARG A 299 18.89 -13.13 -2.38
N MET A 300 18.13 -12.59 -1.43
CA MET A 300 16.70 -12.26 -1.56
C MET A 300 16.47 -11.12 -2.56
N LEU A 301 17.35 -10.10 -2.56
CA LEU A 301 17.23 -8.93 -3.43
C LEU A 301 17.35 -9.24 -4.93
N PHE A 302 18.10 -10.29 -5.28
CA PHE A 302 18.34 -10.73 -6.67
C PHE A 302 17.80 -12.15 -6.93
N TYR A 303 16.76 -12.58 -6.22
CA TYR A 303 16.25 -13.95 -6.32
C TYR A 303 15.23 -14.13 -7.44
N THR A 304 15.60 -14.82 -8.52
CA THR A 304 14.67 -15.11 -9.64
C THR A 304 14.32 -16.59 -9.83
N ASP A 305 14.96 -17.49 -9.06
CA ASP A 305 14.84 -18.95 -9.15
C ASP A 305 14.79 -19.54 -10.58
N PRO A 306 15.78 -19.27 -11.46
CA PRO A 306 15.68 -19.62 -12.87
C PRO A 306 15.90 -21.11 -13.15
N ILE A 307 16.49 -21.85 -12.20
CA ILE A 307 16.90 -23.25 -12.37
C ILE A 307 15.84 -24.20 -11.80
N ALA A 308 15.55 -24.11 -10.49
CA ALA A 308 14.58 -24.98 -9.85
C ALA A 308 13.14 -24.59 -10.21
N LYS A 309 12.90 -23.31 -10.52
CA LYS A 309 11.61 -22.78 -10.97
C LYS A 309 10.47 -23.08 -9.99
N GLY A 310 10.77 -23.02 -8.69
CA GLY A 310 9.80 -23.20 -7.61
C GLY A 310 8.79 -22.05 -7.50
N GLY A 311 9.04 -20.92 -8.17
CA GLY A 311 8.05 -19.85 -8.33
C GLY A 311 7.91 -18.89 -7.14
N PHE A 312 8.68 -19.09 -6.06
CA PHE A 312 8.60 -18.26 -4.86
C PHE A 312 8.79 -16.76 -5.14
N PRO A 313 9.86 -16.30 -5.82
CA PRO A 313 10.06 -14.87 -6.00
C PRO A 313 8.99 -14.26 -6.91
N GLN A 314 8.46 -15.02 -7.86
CA GLN A 314 7.35 -14.58 -8.72
C GLN A 314 6.03 -14.46 -7.96
N GLY A 315 5.76 -15.40 -7.05
CA GLY A 315 4.56 -15.42 -6.20
C GLY A 315 4.53 -14.31 -5.15
N TRP A 316 5.70 -13.92 -4.64
CA TRP A 316 5.82 -13.02 -3.49
C TRP A 316 6.61 -11.75 -3.80
N THR A 317 7.91 -11.86 -4.09
CA THR A 317 8.81 -10.71 -4.23
C THR A 317 8.38 -9.77 -5.35
N VAL A 318 8.07 -10.30 -6.54
CA VAL A 318 7.62 -9.48 -7.67
C VAL A 318 6.24 -8.87 -7.40
N PHE A 319 5.34 -9.62 -6.76
CA PHE A 319 4.03 -9.11 -6.34
C PHE A 319 4.17 -7.93 -5.37
N TYR A 320 4.96 -8.09 -4.31
CA TYR A 320 5.18 -7.00 -3.38
C TYR A 320 5.95 -5.84 -4.04
N TRP A 321 6.93 -6.08 -4.90
CA TRP A 321 7.60 -4.98 -5.62
C TRP A 321 6.65 -4.20 -6.51
N ALA A 322 5.68 -4.85 -7.16
CA ALA A 322 4.62 -4.13 -7.85
C ALA A 322 3.71 -3.36 -6.88
N TRP A 323 3.42 -3.90 -5.69
CA TRP A 323 2.71 -3.19 -4.61
C TRP A 323 3.48 -1.94 -4.16
N TRP A 324 4.78 -2.05 -3.95
CA TRP A 324 5.61 -0.90 -3.59
C TRP A 324 5.63 0.13 -4.74
N VAL A 325 5.76 -0.32 -5.99
CA VAL A 325 5.73 0.58 -7.16
C VAL A 325 4.39 1.31 -7.29
N ILE A 326 3.26 0.63 -7.08
CA ILE A 326 1.93 1.20 -7.33
C ILE A 326 1.56 2.30 -6.32
N TYR A 327 2.01 2.19 -5.07
CA TYR A 327 1.75 3.17 -4.00
C TYR A 327 2.84 4.24 -3.84
N ALA A 328 3.94 4.14 -4.59
CA ALA A 328 5.13 4.96 -4.37
C ALA A 328 4.84 6.47 -4.43
N ILE A 329 4.07 6.92 -5.43
CA ILE A 329 3.74 8.34 -5.60
C ILE A 329 2.85 8.85 -4.46
N GLN A 330 1.77 8.14 -4.14
CA GLN A 330 0.83 8.60 -3.10
C GLN A 330 1.53 8.68 -1.75
N MET A 331 2.29 7.64 -1.38
CA MET A 331 3.01 7.63 -0.13
C MET A 331 4.09 8.72 -0.10
N SER A 332 4.81 8.91 -1.20
CA SER A 332 5.85 9.94 -1.29
C SER A 332 5.30 11.37 -1.22
N ILE A 333 4.10 11.62 -1.75
CA ILE A 333 3.41 12.91 -1.59
C ILE A 333 3.07 13.15 -0.12
N PHE A 334 2.52 12.15 0.58
CA PHE A 334 2.25 12.25 2.02
C PHE A 334 3.53 12.54 2.81
N LEU A 335 4.57 11.74 2.59
CA LEU A 335 5.86 11.89 3.25
C LEU A 335 6.51 13.24 2.96
N ALA A 336 6.41 13.72 1.73
CA ALA A 336 6.85 15.06 1.36
C ALA A 336 6.10 16.11 2.17
N ARG A 337 4.76 16.09 2.18
CA ARG A 337 3.93 17.11 2.84
C ARG A 337 4.24 17.27 4.33
N ILE A 338 4.47 16.18 5.05
CA ILE A 338 4.81 16.22 6.49
C ILE A 338 6.29 16.54 6.78
N SER A 339 7.12 16.67 5.75
CA SER A 339 8.58 16.82 5.88
C SER A 339 9.10 18.20 5.45
N ARG A 340 8.23 19.21 5.36
CA ARG A 340 8.62 20.60 5.07
C ARG A 340 9.70 21.07 6.05
N GLY A 341 10.72 21.76 5.55
CA GLY A 341 11.79 22.35 6.35
C GLY A 341 12.87 21.38 6.83
N ARG A 342 12.73 20.07 6.57
CA ARG A 342 13.78 19.08 6.84
C ARG A 342 14.82 19.03 5.72
N THR A 343 16.02 18.57 6.04
CA THR A 343 17.05 18.27 5.02
C THR A 343 16.73 16.98 4.28
N VAL A 344 17.30 16.82 3.08
CA VAL A 344 17.21 15.58 2.29
C VAL A 344 17.66 14.38 3.12
N ARG A 345 18.80 14.47 3.80
CA ARG A 345 19.33 13.39 4.65
C ARG A 345 18.40 13.06 5.81
N GLU A 346 17.87 14.07 6.51
CA GLU A 346 16.92 13.86 7.61
C GLU A 346 15.66 13.14 7.12
N LEU A 347 15.10 13.57 5.98
CA LEU A 347 13.94 12.90 5.38
C LEU A 347 14.25 11.43 5.11
N CYS A 348 15.37 11.14 4.43
CA CYS A 348 15.76 9.78 4.04
C CYS A 348 15.94 8.85 5.24
N PHE A 349 16.64 9.27 6.30
CA PHE A 349 16.82 8.43 7.48
C PHE A 349 15.55 8.33 8.32
N GLY A 350 14.87 9.45 8.56
CA GLY A 350 13.70 9.46 9.42
C GLY A 350 12.55 8.63 8.86
N MET A 351 12.32 8.70 7.55
CA MET A 351 11.30 7.87 6.91
C MET A 351 11.66 6.38 6.95
N VAL A 352 12.90 6.01 6.64
CA VAL A 352 13.30 4.60 6.64
C VAL A 352 13.18 4.02 8.04
N LEU A 353 13.71 4.70 9.06
CA LEU A 353 13.68 4.21 10.43
C LEU A 353 12.26 4.19 11.01
N GLY A 354 11.50 5.28 10.85
CA GLY A 354 10.15 5.40 11.41
C GLY A 354 9.16 4.41 10.79
N LEU A 355 9.17 4.29 9.46
CA LEU A 355 8.26 3.39 8.74
C LEU A 355 8.66 1.92 8.93
N THR A 356 9.96 1.59 8.92
CA THR A 356 10.44 0.23 9.20
C THR A 356 10.10 -0.20 10.62
N ALA A 357 10.26 0.67 11.62
CA ALA A 357 9.88 0.33 12.98
C ALA A 357 8.41 -0.07 13.08
N SER A 358 7.54 0.63 12.36
CA SER A 358 6.12 0.31 12.33
C SER A 358 5.83 -1.04 11.66
N THR A 359 6.31 -1.24 10.44
CA THR A 359 6.07 -2.47 9.70
C THR A 359 6.76 -3.67 10.37
N TRP A 360 7.98 -3.54 10.87
CA TRP A 360 8.65 -4.65 11.57
C TRP A 360 7.90 -5.08 12.83
N ILE A 361 7.39 -4.14 13.65
CA ILE A 361 6.58 -4.50 14.82
C ILE A 361 5.32 -5.26 14.39
N LEU A 362 4.61 -4.75 13.38
CA LEU A 362 3.37 -5.35 12.87
C LEU A 362 3.57 -6.80 12.41
N TRP A 363 4.51 -7.04 11.48
CA TRP A 363 4.74 -8.37 10.90
C TRP A 363 5.39 -9.32 11.90
N THR A 364 6.26 -8.83 12.77
CA THR A 364 6.87 -9.64 13.83
C THR A 364 5.82 -10.14 14.81
N VAL A 365 4.96 -9.25 15.33
CA VAL A 365 3.97 -9.63 16.34
C VAL A 365 2.90 -10.56 15.76
N LEU A 366 2.32 -10.19 14.62
CA LEU A 366 1.24 -10.96 14.01
C LEU A 366 1.76 -12.27 13.39
N GLY A 367 2.89 -12.23 12.68
CA GLY A 367 3.49 -13.40 12.06
C GLY A 367 4.00 -14.42 13.09
N SER A 368 4.63 -13.96 14.17
CA SER A 368 5.07 -14.85 15.26
C SER A 368 3.90 -15.49 15.99
N ASN A 369 2.78 -14.77 16.17
CA ASN A 369 1.56 -15.36 16.71
C ASN A 369 1.06 -16.49 15.82
N THR A 370 0.95 -16.26 14.50
CA THR A 370 0.54 -17.27 13.53
C THR A 370 1.48 -18.49 13.55
N LEU A 371 2.80 -18.27 13.56
CA LEU A 371 3.78 -19.35 13.66
C LEU A 371 3.61 -20.17 14.95
N LEU A 372 3.46 -19.53 16.10
CA LEU A 372 3.25 -20.22 17.38
C LEU A 372 1.99 -21.09 17.38
N LEU A 373 0.90 -20.60 16.79
CA LEU A 373 -0.36 -21.34 16.69
C LEU A 373 -0.22 -22.56 15.77
N MET A 374 0.52 -22.43 14.67
CA MET A 374 0.85 -23.54 13.78
C MET A 374 1.73 -24.58 14.47
N ASP A 375 2.82 -24.15 15.13
CA ASP A 375 3.78 -25.06 15.78
C ASP A 375 3.16 -25.84 16.94
N LYS A 376 2.21 -25.23 17.65
CA LYS A 376 1.44 -25.89 18.72
C LYS A 376 0.27 -26.71 18.19
N ASN A 377 0.05 -26.77 16.87
CA ASN A 377 -1.09 -27.41 16.23
C ASN A 377 -2.45 -26.94 16.77
N ILE A 378 -2.55 -25.68 17.21
CA ILE A 378 -3.80 -25.08 17.71
C ILE A 378 -4.75 -24.80 16.54
N ILE A 379 -4.20 -24.44 15.39
CA ILE A 379 -4.96 -24.10 14.17
C ILE A 379 -4.39 -24.86 12.97
N ASN A 380 -5.27 -25.43 12.15
CA ASN A 380 -4.92 -25.99 10.85
C ASN A 380 -5.25 -24.98 9.74
N ILE A 381 -4.28 -24.11 9.44
CA ILE A 381 -4.43 -23.04 8.44
C ILE A 381 -4.75 -23.58 7.03
N PRO A 382 -4.06 -24.62 6.50
CA PRO A 382 -4.40 -25.19 5.19
C PRO A 382 -5.89 -25.57 5.08
N HIS A 383 -6.40 -26.26 6.10
CA HIS A 383 -7.79 -26.69 6.14
C HIS A 383 -8.77 -25.51 6.19
N LEU A 384 -8.49 -24.50 7.00
CA LEU A 384 -9.32 -23.28 7.08
C LEU A 384 -9.35 -22.52 5.76
N ILE A 385 -8.22 -22.41 5.07
CA ILE A 385 -8.14 -21.75 3.76
C ILE A 385 -8.94 -22.51 2.72
N GLU A 386 -8.81 -23.84 2.67
CA GLU A 386 -9.55 -24.68 1.73
C GLU A 386 -11.06 -24.59 1.96
N GLN A 387 -11.50 -24.60 3.23
CA GLN A 387 -12.91 -24.67 3.57
C GLN A 387 -13.62 -23.30 3.57
N TYR A 388 -12.93 -22.25 4.02
CA TYR A 388 -13.55 -20.95 4.30
C TYR A 388 -12.80 -19.76 3.69
N GLY A 389 -11.60 -19.98 3.16
CA GLY A 389 -10.77 -18.92 2.59
C GLY A 389 -9.82 -18.25 3.58
N VAL A 390 -8.95 -17.40 3.03
CA VAL A 390 -7.81 -16.80 3.74
C VAL A 390 -8.22 -15.89 4.89
N ALA A 391 -9.29 -15.10 4.70
CA ALA A 391 -9.77 -14.18 5.72
C ALA A 391 -10.22 -14.91 6.98
N ARG A 392 -10.91 -16.05 6.84
CA ARG A 392 -11.29 -16.88 7.98
C ARG A 392 -10.07 -17.42 8.72
N ALA A 393 -9.08 -17.93 7.99
CA ALA A 393 -7.85 -18.40 8.61
C ALA A 393 -7.14 -17.31 9.44
N ILE A 394 -7.14 -16.06 8.95
CA ILE A 394 -6.62 -14.90 9.69
C ILE A 394 -7.43 -14.63 10.96
N ILE A 395 -8.76 -14.60 10.86
CA ILE A 395 -9.64 -14.39 12.03
C ILE A 395 -9.42 -15.44 13.11
N GLU A 396 -9.23 -16.71 12.73
CA GLU A 396 -8.95 -17.77 13.69
C GLU A 396 -7.61 -17.56 14.42
N THR A 397 -6.58 -16.96 13.79
CA THR A 397 -5.33 -16.65 14.50
C THR A 397 -5.51 -15.56 15.56
N TRP A 398 -6.43 -14.63 15.33
CA TRP A 398 -6.77 -13.59 16.31
C TRP A 398 -7.69 -14.12 17.40
N ALA A 399 -8.67 -14.95 17.05
CA ALA A 399 -9.63 -15.53 17.97
C ALA A 399 -9.01 -16.58 18.91
N ALA A 400 -7.90 -17.22 18.52
CA ALA A 400 -7.18 -18.16 19.38
C ALA A 400 -6.44 -17.49 20.56
N LEU A 401 -6.36 -16.15 20.58
CA LEU A 401 -5.75 -15.41 21.68
C LEU A 401 -6.66 -15.39 22.93
N PRO A 402 -6.08 -15.22 24.14
CA PRO A 402 -6.84 -14.98 25.36
C PRO A 402 -7.84 -13.82 25.23
N PHE A 403 -8.89 -13.84 26.06
CA PHE A 403 -9.99 -12.87 25.99
C PHE A 403 -10.56 -12.73 24.58
N SER A 404 -10.71 -13.87 23.90
CA SER A 404 -11.04 -14.00 22.48
C SER A 404 -12.10 -13.01 22.00
N THR A 405 -13.25 -12.91 22.70
CA THR A 405 -14.32 -11.96 22.33
C THR A 405 -13.87 -10.50 22.36
N ALA A 406 -13.14 -10.07 23.38
CA ALA A 406 -12.62 -8.71 23.48
C ALA A 406 -11.54 -8.43 22.41
N THR A 407 -10.65 -9.41 22.18
CA THR A 407 -9.64 -9.34 21.10
C THR A 407 -10.30 -9.15 19.74
N MET A 408 -11.35 -9.93 19.46
CA MET A 408 -12.11 -9.86 18.21
C MET A 408 -12.86 -8.53 18.05
N TRP A 409 -13.44 -7.97 19.12
CA TRP A 409 -13.99 -6.61 19.09
C TRP A 409 -12.93 -5.56 18.72
N GLY A 410 -11.72 -5.67 19.30
CA GLY A 410 -10.61 -4.78 18.99
C GLY A 410 -10.21 -4.81 17.51
N PHE A 411 -10.03 -6.00 16.94
CA PHE A 411 -9.70 -6.15 15.52
C PHE A 411 -10.84 -5.76 14.59
N PHE A 412 -12.10 -6.07 14.94
CA PHE A 412 -13.28 -5.64 14.18
C PHE A 412 -13.34 -4.12 14.06
N ILE A 413 -13.26 -3.40 15.19
CA ILE A 413 -13.29 -1.93 15.22
C ILE A 413 -12.09 -1.36 14.46
N LEU A 414 -10.90 -1.94 14.65
CA LEU A 414 -9.69 -1.51 13.97
C LEU A 414 -9.82 -1.61 12.45
N CYS A 415 -10.21 -2.77 11.93
CA CYS A 415 -10.38 -2.99 10.49
C CYS A 415 -11.49 -2.09 9.91
N PHE A 416 -12.60 -1.93 10.64
CA PHE A 416 -13.71 -1.09 10.21
C PHE A 416 -13.30 0.38 10.09
N ILE A 417 -12.69 0.97 11.13
CA ILE A 417 -12.26 2.37 11.12
C ILE A 417 -11.11 2.60 10.12
N ALA A 418 -10.18 1.64 10.02
CA ALA A 418 -9.12 1.69 9.01
C ALA A 418 -9.70 1.78 7.59
N THR A 419 -10.79 1.06 7.32
CA THR A 419 -11.40 1.07 5.99
C THR A 419 -12.23 2.33 5.73
N VAL A 420 -12.93 2.87 6.74
CA VAL A 420 -13.61 4.17 6.63
C VAL A 420 -12.62 5.29 6.29
N THR A 421 -11.51 5.38 7.03
CA THR A 421 -10.48 6.40 6.79
C THR A 421 -9.79 6.23 5.43
N LEU A 422 -9.57 4.99 5.01
CA LEU A 422 -9.08 4.66 3.67
C LEU A 422 -10.03 5.14 2.57
N VAL A 423 -11.32 4.78 2.60
CA VAL A 423 -12.31 5.18 1.58
C VAL A 423 -12.39 6.71 1.47
N ASN A 424 -12.33 7.40 2.61
CA ASN A 424 -12.30 8.86 2.62
C ASN A 424 -11.05 9.44 1.93
N ALA A 425 -9.86 8.91 2.21
CA ALA A 425 -8.60 9.35 1.58
C ALA A 425 -8.54 8.99 0.09
N CYS A 426 -9.04 7.82 -0.28
CA CYS A 426 -9.09 7.32 -1.65
C CYS A 426 -9.98 8.19 -2.53
N SER A 427 -11.22 8.42 -2.09
CA SER A 427 -12.17 9.28 -2.80
C SER A 427 -11.67 10.71 -2.96
N TYR A 428 -11.00 11.26 -1.93
CA TYR A 428 -10.37 12.58 -1.98
C TYR A 428 -9.28 12.64 -3.06
N THR A 429 -8.36 11.68 -3.04
CA THR A 429 -7.21 11.65 -3.98
C THR A 429 -7.66 11.53 -5.43
N LEU A 430 -8.65 10.67 -5.72
CA LEU A 430 -9.22 10.51 -7.06
C LEU A 430 -9.94 11.78 -7.50
N ALA A 431 -10.73 12.41 -6.63
CA ALA A 431 -11.44 13.63 -6.96
C ALA A 431 -10.48 14.80 -7.23
N MET A 432 -9.47 14.99 -6.40
CA MET A 432 -8.43 16.00 -6.62
C MET A 432 -7.68 15.78 -7.94
N SER A 433 -7.37 14.51 -8.25
CA SER A 433 -6.60 14.16 -9.46
C SER A 433 -7.42 14.23 -10.75
N THR A 434 -8.75 14.28 -10.69
CA THR A 434 -9.66 14.22 -11.85
C THR A 434 -10.47 15.51 -12.07
N CYS A 435 -10.31 16.49 -11.18
CA CYS A 435 -10.91 17.81 -11.29
C CYS A 435 -9.90 18.87 -11.73
N ARG A 436 -10.42 19.96 -12.31
CA ARG A 436 -9.62 21.13 -12.68
C ARG A 436 -9.22 21.90 -11.44
N GLU A 437 -7.92 22.18 -11.30
CA GLU A 437 -7.30 23.17 -10.40
C GLU A 437 -8.15 23.52 -9.17
N VAL A 438 -8.35 22.53 -8.31
CA VAL A 438 -8.87 22.77 -6.96
C VAL A 438 -7.75 23.50 -6.22
N ARG A 439 -7.99 24.75 -5.83
CA ARG A 439 -6.98 25.59 -5.16
C ARG A 439 -6.58 24.97 -3.83
N ASP A 440 -5.37 25.29 -3.35
CA ASP A 440 -4.93 24.90 -2.02
C ASP A 440 -5.98 25.30 -0.96
N GLY A 441 -6.53 24.31 -0.26
CA GLY A 441 -7.55 24.48 0.78
C GLY A 441 -9.01 24.36 0.32
N GLU A 442 -9.29 24.20 -0.98
CA GLU A 442 -10.63 23.89 -1.48
C GLU A 442 -10.90 22.37 -1.47
N GLU A 443 -12.13 21.99 -1.17
CA GLU A 443 -12.58 20.59 -1.28
C GLU A 443 -13.00 20.28 -2.73
N PRO A 444 -12.70 19.08 -3.25
CA PRO A 444 -13.13 18.70 -4.58
C PRO A 444 -14.66 18.54 -4.65
N PRO A 445 -15.27 18.61 -5.85
CA PRO A 445 -16.71 18.47 -6.03
C PRO A 445 -17.28 17.20 -5.37
N LEU A 446 -18.27 17.37 -4.49
CA LEU A 446 -18.87 16.32 -3.67
C LEU A 446 -19.31 15.10 -4.49
N LEU A 447 -20.06 15.31 -5.58
CA LEU A 447 -20.58 14.23 -6.42
C LEU A 447 -19.46 13.44 -7.12
N VAL A 448 -18.37 14.10 -7.49
CA VAL A 448 -17.19 13.44 -8.08
C VAL A 448 -16.54 12.53 -7.05
N ARG A 449 -16.38 13.04 -5.82
CA ARG A 449 -15.80 12.29 -4.71
C ARG A 449 -16.62 11.06 -4.35
N ILE A 450 -17.94 11.20 -4.23
CA ILE A 450 -18.85 10.08 -3.97
C ILE A 450 -18.82 9.08 -5.14
N GLY A 451 -18.89 9.56 -6.38
CA GLY A 451 -18.85 8.71 -7.59
C GLY A 451 -17.60 7.82 -7.65
N TRP A 452 -16.42 8.36 -7.31
CA TRP A 452 -15.20 7.57 -7.23
C TRP A 452 -15.25 6.51 -6.12
N SER A 453 -15.82 6.83 -4.95
CA SER A 453 -15.98 5.81 -3.90
C SER A 453 -16.90 4.66 -4.31
N ILE A 454 -17.95 4.94 -5.10
CA ILE A 454 -18.83 3.90 -5.66
C ILE A 454 -18.05 3.02 -6.64
N LEU A 455 -17.29 3.60 -7.56
CA LEU A 455 -16.51 2.82 -8.53
C LEU A 455 -15.47 1.91 -7.85
N VAL A 456 -14.76 2.44 -6.86
CA VAL A 456 -13.79 1.65 -6.06
C VAL A 456 -14.49 0.51 -5.31
N GLY A 457 -15.69 0.76 -4.76
CA GLY A 457 -16.51 -0.27 -4.13
C GLY A 457 -16.96 -1.37 -5.11
N ILE A 458 -17.36 -1.00 -6.34
CA ILE A 458 -17.69 -1.96 -7.40
C ILE A 458 -16.50 -2.88 -7.68
N ILE A 459 -15.28 -2.33 -7.81
CA ILE A 459 -14.07 -3.15 -8.03
C ILE A 459 -13.83 -4.09 -6.85
N GLY A 460 -13.99 -3.61 -5.61
CA GLY A 460 -13.90 -4.46 -4.43
C GLY A 460 -14.82 -5.67 -4.53
N ILE A 461 -16.09 -5.46 -4.88
CA ILE A 461 -17.06 -6.55 -5.06
C ILE A 461 -16.71 -7.48 -6.22
N VAL A 462 -16.25 -6.94 -7.35
CA VAL A 462 -15.81 -7.77 -8.49
C VAL A 462 -14.63 -8.65 -8.10
N LEU A 463 -13.65 -8.11 -7.36
CA LEU A 463 -12.50 -8.89 -6.87
C LEU A 463 -12.92 -9.99 -5.88
N LEU A 464 -13.89 -9.69 -5.00
CA LEU A 464 -14.43 -10.68 -4.07
C LEU A 464 -15.24 -11.76 -4.78
N ALA A 465 -16.02 -11.39 -5.81
CA ALA A 465 -16.77 -12.32 -6.64
C ALA A 465 -15.87 -13.27 -7.44
N LEU A 466 -14.69 -12.81 -7.89
CA LEU A 466 -13.68 -13.67 -8.52
C LEU A 466 -13.05 -14.66 -7.53
N GLY A 467 -12.95 -14.28 -6.26
CA GLY A 467 -12.47 -15.10 -5.17
C GLY A 467 -10.93 -15.26 -5.10
N GLY A 468 -10.46 -15.61 -3.90
CA GLY A 468 -9.04 -15.88 -3.65
C GLY A 468 -8.10 -14.67 -3.76
N LEU A 469 -6.80 -14.94 -3.71
CA LEU A 469 -5.77 -13.87 -3.71
C LEU A 469 -5.37 -13.42 -5.12
N LYS A 470 -5.56 -14.27 -6.14
CA LYS A 470 -4.97 -14.05 -7.46
C LYS A 470 -5.52 -12.85 -8.23
N PRO A 471 -6.83 -12.57 -8.21
CA PRO A 471 -7.38 -11.32 -8.74
C PRO A 471 -6.74 -10.08 -8.13
N ILE A 472 -6.59 -10.07 -6.80
CA ILE A 472 -6.00 -8.95 -6.04
C ILE A 472 -4.53 -8.76 -6.43
N GLN A 473 -3.74 -9.84 -6.45
CA GLN A 473 -2.33 -9.78 -6.83
C GLN A 473 -2.15 -9.31 -8.27
N THR A 474 -2.98 -9.78 -9.19
CA THR A 474 -2.89 -9.43 -10.61
C THR A 474 -3.25 -7.98 -10.88
N ALA A 475 -4.26 -7.44 -10.19
CA ALA A 475 -4.61 -6.02 -10.29
C ALA A 475 -3.45 -5.11 -9.84
N ILE A 476 -2.75 -5.48 -8.75
CA ILE A 476 -1.54 -4.79 -8.29
C ILE A 476 -0.42 -4.88 -9.33
N ILE A 477 -0.13 -6.08 -9.86
CA ILE A 477 0.89 -6.28 -10.89
C ILE A 477 0.57 -5.45 -12.15
N ALA A 478 -0.66 -5.48 -12.61
CA ALA A 478 -1.12 -4.76 -13.79
C ALA A 478 -1.00 -3.24 -13.63
N GLY A 479 -1.35 -2.70 -12.46
CA GLY A 479 -1.18 -1.27 -12.16
C GLY A 479 0.28 -0.88 -11.87
N GLY A 480 1.09 -1.80 -11.35
CA GLY A 480 2.52 -1.59 -11.11
C GLY A 480 3.33 -1.44 -12.40
N CYS A 481 2.96 -2.16 -13.47
CA CYS A 481 3.65 -2.09 -14.77
C CYS A 481 3.76 -0.67 -15.36
N PRO A 482 2.68 0.11 -15.54
CA PRO A 482 2.81 1.48 -16.01
C PRO A 482 3.48 2.39 -14.97
N LEU A 483 3.19 2.20 -13.68
CA LEU A 483 3.76 3.05 -12.62
C LEU A 483 5.25 2.86 -12.41
N PHE A 484 5.80 1.71 -12.78
CA PHE A 484 7.24 1.51 -12.90
C PHE A 484 7.90 2.62 -13.71
N PHE A 485 7.37 2.90 -14.91
CA PHE A 485 7.90 3.94 -15.79
C PHE A 485 7.59 5.34 -15.26
N VAL A 486 6.39 5.57 -14.74
CA VAL A 486 6.00 6.88 -14.19
C VAL A 486 6.92 7.27 -13.03
N ASN A 487 7.19 6.36 -12.10
CA ASN A 487 8.08 6.59 -10.96
C ASN A 487 9.50 6.96 -11.43
N ILE A 488 10.04 6.24 -12.42
CA ILE A 488 11.35 6.56 -13.01
C ILE A 488 11.32 7.96 -13.64
N MET A 489 10.28 8.30 -14.40
CA MET A 489 10.17 9.60 -15.06
C MET A 489 10.12 10.76 -14.06
N VAL A 490 9.36 10.64 -12.96
CA VAL A 490 9.31 11.67 -11.91
C VAL A 490 10.69 11.86 -11.29
N THR A 491 11.37 10.78 -10.95
CA THR A 491 12.73 10.80 -10.40
C THR A 491 13.73 11.46 -11.36
N LEU A 492 13.73 11.08 -12.65
CA LEU A 492 14.60 11.68 -13.66
C LEU A 492 14.30 13.17 -13.86
N SER A 493 13.02 13.55 -13.84
CA SER A 493 12.61 14.95 -13.94
C SER A 493 13.15 15.78 -12.77
N PHE A 494 13.05 15.25 -11.55
CA PHE A 494 13.64 15.86 -10.36
C PHE A 494 15.16 16.02 -10.49
N ILE A 495 15.89 14.96 -10.86
CA ILE A 495 17.36 15.04 -11.01
C ILE A 495 17.74 16.12 -12.03
N LYS A 496 17.00 16.21 -13.15
CA LYS A 496 17.25 17.20 -14.20
C LYS A 496 17.01 18.63 -13.71
N ASP A 497 15.91 18.87 -13.00
CA ASP A 497 15.58 20.20 -12.45
C ASP A 497 16.53 20.60 -11.32
N ALA A 498 16.85 19.68 -10.41
CA ALA A 498 17.75 19.91 -9.29
C ALA A 498 19.18 20.26 -9.74
N LYS A 499 19.66 19.70 -10.86
CA LYS A 499 20.97 20.07 -11.44
C LYS A 499 21.01 21.52 -11.94
N GLN A 500 19.87 22.10 -12.30
CA GLN A 500 19.79 23.48 -12.80
C GLN A 500 19.46 24.47 -11.68
N ASN A 501 18.52 24.09 -10.81
CA ASN A 501 17.83 25.00 -9.90
C ASN A 501 18.14 24.74 -8.41
N TRP A 502 18.96 23.72 -8.10
CA TRP A 502 19.31 23.36 -6.73
C TRP A 502 20.82 23.19 -6.52
N LYS A 503 21.61 23.98 -7.25
CA LYS A 503 23.04 24.15 -6.97
C LYS A 503 23.24 25.12 -5.81
N ASP A 504 24.35 24.98 -5.10
CA ASP A 504 24.80 25.98 -4.11
C ASP A 504 25.08 27.32 -4.79
#